data_AF-A0A2V9RR95-F1
#
_entry.id   AF-A0A2V9RR95-F1
#
_cell.length_a   1.000
_cell.length_b   1.000
_cell.length_c   1.000
_cell.angle_alpha   90.00
_cell.angle_beta   90.00
_cell.angle_gamma   90.00
#
_symmetry.space_group_name_H-M   'P 1'
#
loop_
_entity.id
_entity.type
_entity.pdbx_description
1 polymer ?
#
loop_
_entity_poly.entity_id
_entity_poly.type
_entity_poly.pdbx_seq_one_letter_code
_entity_poly.pdbx_strand_id
1 'polypeptide(L)'
;MLAKRTNGIPAYRRIQGAIRKVIEAGELRPGDLVPSERELARVHDVSLMTARHALGSLESEGVVERRRGVGTFVAAPKIHFNKLMSYTEQMGGRSLTAVSKILFAKI
;
A
#
# COMPACT_ATOMS: atom_id res chain seq x y z
N MET A 1 -19.66 29.28 -7.88
CA MET A 1 -18.33 29.54 -7.28
C MET A 1 -18.04 28.44 -6.28
N LEU A 2 -17.14 27.49 -6.59
CA LEU A 2 -16.76 26.44 -5.64
C LEU A 2 -15.72 26.99 -4.66
N ALA A 3 -16.07 26.99 -3.38
CA ALA A 3 -15.24 27.47 -2.28
C ALA A 3 -13.87 26.77 -2.29
N LYS A 4 -12.83 27.58 -2.45
CA LYS A 4 -11.43 27.22 -2.35
C LYS A 4 -11.16 26.80 -0.90
N ARG A 5 -11.12 25.49 -0.61
CA ARG A 5 -10.74 24.97 0.71
C ARG A 5 -9.27 25.31 0.97
N THR A 6 -9.02 26.46 1.57
CA THR A 6 -7.76 26.85 2.20
C THR A 6 -7.61 26.05 3.51
N ASN A 7 -6.88 24.93 3.46
CA ASN A 7 -6.06 24.42 4.57
C ASN A 7 -5.19 23.21 4.15
N GLY A 8 -3.92 23.51 3.87
CA GLY A 8 -2.72 22.67 4.08
C GLY A 8 -2.47 21.45 3.19
N ILE A 9 -3.42 20.53 3.06
CA ILE A 9 -3.13 19.17 2.55
C ILE A 9 -4.05 18.82 1.37
N PRO A 10 -3.48 18.50 0.19
CA PRO A 10 -4.26 18.06 -0.97
C PRO A 10 -5.23 16.92 -0.63
N ALA A 11 -6.41 16.93 -1.23
CA ALA A 11 -7.46 15.96 -0.90
C ALA A 11 -7.02 14.50 -1.12
N TYR A 12 -6.26 14.21 -2.17
CA TYR A 12 -5.71 12.87 -2.39
C TYR A 12 -4.77 12.44 -1.25
N ARG A 13 -3.92 13.35 -0.74
CA ARG A 13 -3.02 13.08 0.40
C ARG A 13 -3.80 12.74 1.67
N ARG A 14 -4.95 13.38 1.90
CA ARG A 14 -5.83 13.05 3.04
C ARG A 14 -6.36 11.62 2.95
N ILE A 15 -6.79 11.20 1.76
CA ILE A 15 -7.24 9.81 1.50
C ILE A 15 -6.09 8.82 1.75
N GLN A 16 -4.91 9.11 1.20
CA GLN A 16 -3.73 8.27 1.41
C GLN A 16 -3.37 8.13 2.89
N GLY A 17 -3.39 9.24 3.63
CA GLY A 17 -3.12 9.25 5.06
C GLY A 17 -4.15 8.46 5.86
N ALA A 18 -5.44 8.56 5.51
CA ALA A 18 -6.50 7.79 6.15
C ALA A 18 -6.29 6.27 5.95
N ILE A 19 -6.04 5.83 4.72
CA ILE A 19 -5.79 4.42 4.42
C ILE A 19 -4.58 3.89 5.17
N ARG A 20 -3.45 4.64 5.19
CA ARG A 20 -2.26 4.23 5.94
C ARG A 20 -2.53 4.08 7.43
N LYS A 21 -3.25 5.01 8.05
CA LYS A 21 -3.60 4.93 9.47
C LYS A 21 -4.40 3.68 9.81
N VAL A 22 -5.37 3.31 8.96
CA VAL A 22 -6.19 2.11 9.14
C VAL A 22 -5.34 0.83 9.00
N ILE A 23 -4.38 0.81 8.08
CA ILE A 23 -3.42 -0.29 7.93
C ILE A 23 -2.48 -0.37 9.14
N GLU A 24 -1.93 0.77 9.58
CA GLU A 24 -1.05 0.88 10.75
C GLU A 24 -1.76 0.46 12.05
N ALA A 25 -3.05 0.75 12.16
CA ALA A 25 -3.90 0.30 13.27
C ALA A 25 -4.23 -1.21 13.20
N GLY A 26 -3.93 -1.89 12.09
CA GLY A 26 -4.21 -3.31 11.89
C GLY A 26 -5.67 -3.63 11.58
N GLU A 27 -6.50 -2.61 11.31
CA GLU A 27 -7.89 -2.73 10.87
C GLU A 27 -7.99 -3.26 9.43
N LEU A 28 -7.01 -2.90 8.59
CA LEU A 28 -6.79 -3.50 7.27
C LEU A 28 -5.42 -4.19 7.25
N ARG A 29 -5.42 -5.47 6.92
CA ARG A 29 -4.22 -6.33 6.87
C ARG A 29 -3.86 -6.64 5.43
N PRO A 30 -2.61 -7.05 5.15
CA PRO A 30 -2.24 -7.55 3.83
C PRO A 30 -3.23 -8.59 3.30
N GLY A 31 -3.74 -8.37 2.10
CA GLY A 31 -4.77 -9.20 1.48
C GLY A 31 -6.22 -8.75 1.72
N ASP A 32 -6.47 -7.78 2.60
CA ASP A 32 -7.81 -7.23 2.82
C ASP A 32 -8.22 -6.26 1.70
N LEU A 33 -9.52 -6.19 1.43
CA LEU A 33 -10.10 -5.31 0.42
C LEU A 33 -10.12 -3.85 0.93
N VAL A 34 -9.55 -2.96 0.13
CA VAL A 34 -9.56 -1.51 0.37
C VAL A 34 -10.88 -0.93 -0.17
N PRO A 35 -11.46 0.09 0.49
CA PRO A 35 -12.64 0.78 -0.03
C PRO A 35 -12.46 1.23 -1.48
N SER A 36 -13.52 1.07 -2.27
CA SER A 36 -13.52 1.38 -3.70
C SER A 36 -13.33 2.87 -3.97
N GLU A 37 -12.93 3.23 -5.20
CA GLU A 37 -12.82 4.62 -5.65
C GLU A 37 -14.12 5.42 -5.37
N ARG A 38 -15.29 4.79 -5.52
CA ARG A 38 -16.60 5.43 -5.29
C ARG A 38 -16.89 5.64 -3.81
N GLU A 39 -16.57 4.67 -2.95
CA GLU A 39 -16.75 4.80 -1.51
C GLU A 39 -15.82 5.87 -0.94
N LEU A 40 -14.55 5.87 -1.35
CA LEU A 40 -13.59 6.89 -0.96
C LEU A 40 -14.03 8.30 -1.41
N ALA A 41 -14.53 8.42 -2.65
CA ALA A 41 -15.06 9.68 -3.15
C ALA A 41 -16.23 10.20 -2.29
N ARG A 42 -17.14 9.31 -1.90
CA ARG A 42 -18.30 9.62 -1.05
C ARG A 42 -17.89 10.02 0.37
N VAL A 43 -17.05 9.21 1.02
CA VAL A 43 -16.64 9.40 2.43
C VAL A 43 -15.80 10.66 2.59
N HIS A 44 -14.95 10.98 1.62
CA HIS A 44 -14.04 12.13 1.70
C HIS A 44 -14.59 13.40 1.04
N ASP A 45 -15.78 13.35 0.43
CA ASP A 45 -16.40 14.44 -0.31
C ASP A 45 -15.46 15.01 -1.40
N VAL A 46 -15.06 14.14 -2.33
CA VAL A 46 -14.14 14.47 -3.43
C VAL A 46 -14.61 13.91 -4.76
N SER A 47 -14.00 14.37 -5.86
CA SER A 47 -14.22 13.77 -7.18
C SER A 47 -13.71 12.33 -7.25
N LEU A 48 -14.34 11.51 -8.08
CA LEU A 48 -13.88 10.14 -8.37
C LEU A 48 -12.43 10.12 -8.88
N MET A 49 -12.03 11.11 -9.68
CA MET A 49 -10.66 11.24 -10.18
C MET A 49 -9.65 11.49 -9.05
N THR A 50 -10.04 12.21 -8.00
CA THR A 50 -9.20 12.43 -6.81
C THR A 50 -9.01 11.15 -6.01
N ALA A 51 -10.07 10.36 -5.81
CA ALA A 51 -9.99 9.06 -5.15
C ALA A 51 -9.17 8.05 -5.95
N ARG A 52 -9.37 8.01 -7.28
CA ARG A 52 -8.57 7.22 -8.21
C ARG A 52 -7.09 7.59 -8.13
N HIS A 53 -6.77 8.89 -8.13
CA HIS A 53 -5.39 9.35 -7.98
C HIS A 53 -4.79 8.89 -6.64
N ALA A 54 -5.51 9.03 -5.53
CA ALA A 54 -5.03 8.58 -4.23
C ALA A 54 -4.68 7.08 -4.22
N LEU A 55 -5.58 6.23 -4.73
CA LEU A 55 -5.34 4.79 -4.83
C LEU A 55 -4.20 4.45 -5.81
N GLY A 56 -4.16 5.09 -6.98
CA GLY A 56 -3.09 4.87 -7.96
C GLY A 56 -1.70 5.25 -7.42
N SER A 57 -1.60 6.33 -6.64
CA SER A 57 -0.36 6.67 -5.94
C SER A 57 0.01 5.61 -4.89
N LEU A 58 -0.94 5.13 -4.07
CA LEU A 58 -0.66 4.06 -3.10
C LEU A 58 -0.25 2.74 -3.78
N GLU A 59 -0.83 2.46 -4.94
CA GLU A 59 -0.47 1.31 -5.77
C GLU A 59 0.97 1.43 -6.29
N SER A 60 1.35 2.61 -6.80
CA SER A 60 2.72 2.88 -7.26
C SER A 60 3.77 2.76 -6.15
N GLU A 61 3.39 3.09 -4.91
CA GLU A 61 4.24 2.94 -3.73
C GLU A 61 4.27 1.49 -3.22
N GLY A 62 3.38 0.62 -3.70
CA GLY A 62 3.25 -0.77 -3.27
C GLY A 62 2.59 -0.94 -1.91
N VAL A 63 1.79 0.03 -1.47
CA VAL A 63 0.96 -0.07 -0.24
C VAL A 63 -0.30 -0.88 -0.51
N VAL A 64 -0.83 -0.78 -1.74
CA VAL A 64 -1.99 -1.53 -2.21
C VAL A 64 -1.67 -2.17 -3.55
N GLU A 65 -2.44 -3.18 -3.93
CA GLU A 65 -2.37 -3.84 -5.23
C GLU A 65 -3.75 -3.90 -5.87
N ARG A 66 -3.83 -3.57 -7.17
CA ARG A 66 -5.09 -3.66 -7.91
C ARG A 66 -5.19 -5.03 -8.58
N ARG A 67 -6.28 -5.74 -8.32
CA ARG A 67 -6.64 -6.98 -9.00
C ARG A 67 -7.82 -6.70 -9.94
N ARG A 68 -7.55 -6.71 -11.24
CA ARG A 68 -8.52 -6.35 -12.29
C ARG A 68 -9.81 -7.17 -12.13
N GLY A 69 -10.95 -6.47 -12.09
CA GLY A 69 -12.28 -7.10 -11.95
C GLY A 69 -12.65 -7.54 -10.54
N VAL A 70 -11.72 -7.47 -9.57
CA VAL A 70 -11.95 -7.93 -8.19
C VAL A 70 -11.93 -6.77 -7.21
N GLY A 71 -10.95 -5.87 -7.33
CA GLY A 71 -10.84 -4.71 -6.45
C GLY A 71 -9.40 -4.30 -6.18
N THR A 72 -9.21 -3.52 -5.12
CA THR A 72 -7.90 -3.07 -4.64
C THR A 72 -7.68 -3.67 -3.27
N PHE A 73 -6.52 -4.26 -3.02
CA PHE A 73 -6.18 -4.97 -1.80
C PHE A 73 -4.96 -4.35 -1.13
N VAL A 74 -4.84 -4.48 0.19
CA VAL A 74 -3.60 -4.09 0.88
C VAL A 74 -2.48 -5.03 0.44
N ALA A 75 -1.37 -4.45 -0.02
CA ALA A 75 -0.22 -5.22 -0.48
C ALA A 75 0.57 -5.80 0.70
N ALA A 76 1.26 -6.91 0.46
CA ALA A 76 2.23 -7.42 1.41
C ALA A 76 3.41 -6.44 1.56
N PRO A 77 3.96 -6.23 2.77
CA PRO A 77 5.11 -5.36 2.96
C PRO A 77 6.29 -5.82 2.10
N LYS A 78 6.87 -4.91 1.31
CA LYS A 78 8.10 -5.22 0.56
C LYS A 78 9.23 -5.47 1.55
N ILE A 79 9.94 -6.57 1.36
CA ILE A 79 11.15 -6.86 2.12
C ILE A 79 12.29 -6.03 1.52
N HIS A 80 12.66 -4.94 2.19
CA HIS A 80 13.87 -4.19 1.83
C HIS A 80 15.10 -4.97 2.27
N PHE A 81 15.94 -5.30 1.30
CA PHE A 81 17.24 -5.92 1.51
C PHE A 81 18.28 -4.88 1.92
N ASN A 82 18.76 -4.98 3.15
CA ASN A 82 19.96 -4.29 3.60
C ASN A 82 21.18 -5.08 3.11
N LYS A 83 22.03 -4.45 2.30
CA LYS A 83 23.23 -5.08 1.73
C LYS A 83 24.28 -5.48 2.77
N LEU A 84 24.19 -4.97 4.00
CA LEU A 84 25.18 -5.22 5.05
C LEU A 84 24.88 -6.46 5.92
N MET A 85 23.69 -7.07 5.79
CA MET A 85 23.29 -8.25 6.55
C MET A 85 23.22 -9.49 5.64
N SER A 86 23.50 -10.65 6.20
CA SER A 86 23.21 -11.91 5.51
C SER A 86 21.71 -12.05 5.27
N TYR A 87 21.32 -12.68 4.16
CA TYR A 87 19.92 -12.94 3.84
C TYR A 87 19.19 -13.67 4.97
N THR A 88 19.86 -14.64 5.61
CA THR A 88 19.31 -15.42 6.73
C THR A 88 19.02 -14.56 7.96
N GLU A 89 19.95 -13.68 8.34
CA GLU A 89 19.79 -12.77 9.48
C GLU A 89 18.62 -11.81 9.26
N GLN A 90 18.48 -11.32 8.02
CA GLN A 90 17.45 -10.36 7.68
C GLN A 90 16.04 -10.96 7.67
N MET A 91 15.88 -12.22 7.27
CA MET A 91 14.60 -12.92 7.33
C MET A 91 14.24 -13.29 8.77
N GLY A 92 15.22 -13.74 9.56
CA GLY A 92 15.03 -14.04 10.98
C GLY A 92 14.48 -12.86 11.78
N GLY A 93 14.99 -11.64 11.55
CA GLY A 93 14.47 -10.42 12.18
C GLY A 93 13.01 -10.07 11.82
N ARG A 94 12.43 -10.73 10.81
CA ARG A 94 11.03 -10.58 10.38
C ARG A 94 10.16 -11.80 10.73
N SER A 95 10.66 -12.72 11.55
CA SER A 95 10.01 -14.01 11.81
C SER A 95 9.75 -14.83 10.54
N LEU A 96 10.60 -14.66 9.52
CA LEU A 96 10.56 -15.42 8.28
C LEU A 96 11.72 -16.43 8.26
N THR A 97 11.46 -17.64 7.76
CA THR A 97 12.50 -18.66 7.59
C THR A 97 13.12 -18.56 6.20
N ALA A 98 14.40 -18.21 6.14
CA ALA A 98 15.15 -18.21 4.89
C ALA A 98 15.46 -19.64 4.43
N VAL A 99 15.17 -19.95 3.16
CA VAL A 99 15.58 -21.19 2.49
C VAL A 99 16.29 -20.86 1.19
N SER A 100 17.30 -21.66 0.83
CA SER A 100 18.02 -21.52 -0.44
C SER A 100 17.91 -22.82 -1.24
N LYS A 101 17.78 -22.66 -2.57
CA LYS A 101 17.83 -23.77 -3.53
C LYS A 101 18.87 -23.41 -4.58
N ILE A 102 19.92 -24.23 -4.69
CA ILE A 102 20.95 -24.06 -5.72
C ILE A 102 20.32 -24.48 -7.05
N LEU A 103 20.18 -23.53 -7.99
CA LEU A 103 19.63 -23.80 -9.32
C LEU A 103 20.70 -24.31 -10.28
N PHE A 104 21.91 -23.81 -10.16
CA PHE A 104 23.06 -24.18 -10.99
C PHE A 104 24.35 -23.84 -10.24
N ALA A 105 25.33 -24.74 -10.29
CA ALA A 105 26.69 -24.50 -9.81
C ALA A 105 27.65 -25.11 -10.81
N LYS A 106 28.56 -24.27 -11.35
CA LYS A 106 29.65 -24.72 -12.22
C LYS A 106 30.90 -24.80 -11.34
N ILE A 107 31.53 -25.96 -11.35
CA ILE A 107 32.82 -26.19 -10.68
C ILE A 107 33.92 -25.76 -11.65
#